data_AF-A0A9D2EW08-F1
#
_entry.id   AF-A0A9D2EW08-F1
#
_cell.length_a   1.000
_cell.length_b   1.000
_cell.length_c   1.000
_cell.angle_alpha   90.00
_cell.angle_beta   90.00
_cell.angle_gamma   90.00
#
_symmetry.space_group_name_H-M   'P 1'
#
loop_
_entity.id
_entity.type
_entity.pdbx_description
1 polymer ?
#
loop_
_entity_poly.entity_id
_entity_poly.type
_entity_poly.pdbx_seq_one_letter_code
_entity_poly.pdbx_strand_id
1 'polypeptide(L)'
;MFIIIGALLIFCDAPFLHANSGWQILRAGRKNWFWGNMLYIWGMSLFYALVLAIIPIILLIPHVATINSWGQVLGSLAQTNAASQLGIGNLCYDIMSQYEPIEAMILTILPIWLNSVLIGMVNYTFNLYGKNGSGAVVSIALGLSPLMLTKLASPRIAYYIAPPLWMNLYYYSKDGYGVGPSFGYVYGVLMGLIAVLTIFSYLGIRRKDLNMVEEI
;
A
#
# COMPACT_ATOMS: atom_id res chain seq x y z
N MET A 1 5.18 2.88 7.29
CA MET A 1 5.60 4.21 6.80
C MET A 1 6.63 4.12 5.69
N PHE A 2 7.80 3.51 5.89
CA PHE A 2 8.82 3.37 4.83
C PHE A 2 8.33 2.66 3.56
N ILE A 3 7.48 1.63 3.70
CA ILE A 3 6.86 0.93 2.56
C ILE A 3 6.07 1.89 1.65
N ILE A 4 5.38 2.87 2.21
CA ILE A 4 4.59 3.83 1.42
C ILE A 4 5.48 4.87 0.74
N ILE A 5 6.54 5.30 1.42
CA ILE A 5 7.53 6.21 0.80
C ILE A 5 8.16 5.50 -0.40
N GLY A 6 8.48 4.21 -0.28
CA GLY A 6 8.95 3.40 -1.41
C GLY A 6 7.94 3.35 -2.56
N ALA A 7 6.67 3.04 -2.27
CA ALA A 7 5.61 3.05 -3.28
C ALA A 7 5.43 4.44 -3.94
N LEU A 8 5.55 5.52 -3.16
CA LEU A 8 5.45 6.88 -3.66
C LEU A 8 6.57 7.23 -4.64
N LEU A 9 7.82 6.85 -4.32
CA LEU A 9 8.97 7.08 -5.19
C LEU A 9 8.84 6.33 -6.52
N ILE A 10 8.27 5.13 -6.52
CA ILE A 10 8.01 4.38 -7.75
C ILE A 10 7.04 5.12 -8.67
N PHE A 11 6.05 5.81 -8.10
CA PHE A 11 5.00 6.47 -8.86
C PHE A 11 5.17 7.98 -8.97
N CYS A 12 6.29 8.55 -8.53
CA CYS A 12 6.47 10.01 -8.42
C CYS A 12 6.24 10.76 -9.74
N ASP A 13 6.59 10.11 -10.86
CA ASP A 13 6.52 10.67 -12.22
C ASP A 13 5.13 10.54 -12.87
N ALA A 14 4.11 10.10 -12.13
CA ALA A 14 2.75 10.06 -12.63
C ALA A 14 2.21 11.48 -12.92
N PRO A 15 1.34 11.70 -13.93
CA PRO A 15 0.96 10.76 -14.97
C PRO A 15 2.16 10.46 -15.88
N PHE A 16 2.35 9.17 -16.22
CA PHE A 16 3.51 8.65 -16.96
C PHE A 16 3.58 9.17 -18.42
N LEU A 17 3.84 10.47 -18.54
CA LEU A 17 3.96 11.23 -19.76
C LEU A 17 5.44 11.30 -20.11
N HIS A 18 5.86 10.40 -20.99
CA HIS A 18 7.18 10.39 -21.60
C HIS A 18 7.10 11.08 -22.97
N ALA A 19 8.24 11.41 -23.57
CA ALA A 19 8.32 12.02 -24.90
C ALA A 19 7.53 11.24 -25.98
N ASN A 20 7.43 9.91 -25.84
CA ASN A 20 6.67 9.06 -26.76
C ASN A 20 5.18 8.89 -26.38
N SER A 21 4.76 9.34 -25.19
CA SER A 21 3.37 9.15 -24.72
C SER A 21 2.36 9.86 -25.61
N GLY A 22 2.75 10.97 -26.26
CA GLY A 22 1.94 11.64 -27.27
C GLY A 22 1.60 10.73 -28.45
N TRP A 23 2.60 10.10 -29.05
CA TRP A 23 2.43 9.15 -30.16
C TRP A 23 1.63 7.92 -29.74
N GLN A 24 1.83 7.43 -28.51
CA GLN A 24 1.04 6.33 -27.96
C GLN A 24 -0.44 6.71 -27.83
N ILE A 25 -0.75 7.92 -27.36
CA ILE A 25 -2.14 8.39 -27.23
C ILE A 25 -2.78 8.57 -28.62
N LEU A 26 -2.05 9.09 -29.60
CA LEU A 26 -2.54 9.24 -30.98
C LEU A 26 -2.88 7.89 -31.63
N ARG A 27 -2.03 6.87 -31.46
CA ARG A 27 -2.21 5.55 -32.11
C ARG A 27 -3.14 4.62 -31.35
N ALA A 28 -2.98 4.50 -30.03
CA ALA A 28 -3.75 3.56 -29.21
C ALA A 28 -5.10 4.16 -28.76
N GLY A 29 -5.24 5.48 -28.80
CA GLY A 29 -6.39 6.20 -28.27
C GLY A 29 -6.31 6.42 -26.76
N ARG A 30 -6.91 7.53 -26.30
CA ARG A 30 -6.90 7.95 -24.88
C ARG A 30 -7.39 6.87 -23.92
N LYS A 31 -8.41 6.09 -24.30
CA LYS A 31 -9.00 5.04 -23.46
C LYS A 31 -8.01 3.89 -23.22
N ASN A 32 -7.37 3.39 -24.27
CA ASN A 32 -6.42 2.27 -24.13
C ASN A 32 -5.16 2.72 -23.39
N TRP A 33 -4.70 3.95 -23.64
CA TRP A 33 -3.58 4.54 -22.89
C TRP A 33 -3.88 4.66 -21.39
N PHE A 34 -5.09 5.10 -21.02
CA PHE A 34 -5.51 5.13 -19.62
C PHE A 34 -5.47 3.74 -18.97
N TRP A 35 -6.09 2.74 -19.59
CA TRP A 35 -6.11 1.39 -19.04
C TRP A 35 -4.72 0.75 -18.98
N GLY A 36 -3.82 1.09 -19.92
CA GLY A 36 -2.41 0.72 -19.84
C GLY A 36 -1.71 1.28 -18.60
N ASN A 37 -1.94 2.56 -18.28
CA ASN A 37 -1.42 3.16 -17.05
C ASN A 37 -2.02 2.54 -15.78
N MET A 38 -3.32 2.21 -15.80
CA MET A 38 -3.95 1.52 -14.67
C MET A 38 -3.31 0.16 -14.45
N LEU A 39 -3.16 -0.64 -15.51
CA LEU A 39 -2.52 -1.96 -15.45
C LEU A 39 -1.07 -1.83 -14.97
N TYR A 40 -0.33 -0.81 -15.43
CA TYR A 40 1.01 -0.52 -14.96
C TYR A 40 1.05 -0.24 -13.45
N ILE A 41 0.18 0.62 -12.91
CA ILE A 41 0.11 0.92 -11.47
C ILE A 41 -0.18 -0.36 -10.67
N TRP A 42 -1.18 -1.14 -11.10
CA TRP A 42 -1.56 -2.39 -10.44
C TRP A 42 -0.43 -3.44 -10.47
N GLY A 43 0.19 -3.64 -11.63
CA GLY A 43 1.27 -4.60 -11.85
C GLY A 43 2.56 -4.23 -11.12
N MET A 44 2.99 -2.97 -11.22
CA MET A 44 4.18 -2.49 -10.50
C MET A 44 3.99 -2.52 -8.98
N SER A 45 2.78 -2.18 -8.50
CA SER A 45 2.46 -2.30 -7.07
C SER A 45 2.50 -3.75 -6.59
N LEU A 46 2.04 -4.70 -7.42
CA LEU A 46 2.08 -6.12 -7.10
C LEU A 46 3.52 -6.61 -7.03
N PHE A 47 4.32 -6.27 -8.04
CA PHE A 47 5.74 -6.59 -8.06
C PHE A 47 6.47 -6.03 -6.84
N TYR A 48 6.21 -4.77 -6.49
CA TYR A 48 6.76 -4.14 -5.29
C TYR A 48 6.41 -4.91 -4.00
N ALA A 49 5.13 -5.27 -3.82
CA ALA A 49 4.68 -6.02 -2.64
C ALA A 49 5.31 -7.42 -2.56
N LEU A 50 5.45 -8.12 -3.70
CA LEU A 50 6.10 -9.42 -3.76
C LEU A 50 7.59 -9.34 -3.44
N VAL A 51 8.30 -8.32 -3.94
CA VAL A 51 9.71 -8.09 -3.62
C VAL A 51 9.88 -7.88 -2.11
N LEU A 52 9.03 -7.06 -1.48
CA LEU A 52 9.04 -6.85 -0.03
C LEU A 52 8.77 -8.13 0.76
N ALA A 53 7.94 -9.03 0.24
CA ALA A 53 7.62 -10.31 0.87
C ALA A 53 8.76 -11.34 0.74
N ILE A 54 9.45 -11.34 -0.41
CA ILE A 54 10.46 -12.35 -0.75
C ILE A 54 11.83 -12.02 -0.14
N ILE A 55 12.22 -10.73 -0.07
CA ILE A 55 13.53 -10.33 0.48
C ILE A 55 13.78 -10.91 1.89
N PRO A 56 12.86 -10.79 2.86
CA PRO A 56 13.06 -11.35 4.20
C PRO A 56 13.23 -12.88 4.17
N ILE A 57 12.47 -13.58 3.32
CA ILE A 57 12.56 -15.03 3.18
C ILE A 57 13.95 -15.42 2.67
N ILE A 58 14.42 -14.76 1.60
CA ILE A 58 15.75 -15.03 1.01
C ILE A 58 16.86 -14.85 2.04
N LEU A 59 16.84 -13.76 2.79
CA LEU A 59 17.85 -13.47 3.81
C LEU A 59 17.86 -14.50 4.94
N LEU A 60 16.72 -15.12 5.21
CA LEU A 60 16.53 -16.06 6.31
C LEU A 60 16.48 -17.53 5.87
N ILE A 61 16.65 -17.86 4.58
CA ILE A 61 16.66 -19.25 4.06
C ILE A 61 17.44 -20.23 4.96
N PRO A 62 18.70 -19.95 5.38
CA PRO A 62 19.46 -20.92 6.19
C PRO A 62 18.93 -21.10 7.62
N HIS A 63 18.02 -20.23 8.08
CA HIS A 63 17.47 -20.22 9.43
C HIS A 63 15.95 -20.50 9.47
N VAL A 64 15.30 -20.65 8.31
CA VAL A 64 13.85 -20.86 8.20
C VAL A 64 13.55 -22.36 8.14
N ALA A 65 12.72 -22.83 9.07
CA ALA A 65 12.14 -24.16 8.99
C ALA A 65 11.01 -24.19 7.94
N THR A 66 10.86 -25.32 7.24
CA THR A 66 9.80 -25.55 6.24
C THR A 66 8.42 -25.83 6.85
N ILE A 67 8.27 -25.64 8.17
CA ILE A 67 7.05 -25.93 8.91
C ILE A 67 6.21 -24.66 8.99
N ASN A 68 4.91 -24.76 8.69
CA ASN A 68 3.97 -23.65 8.81
C ASN A 68 3.53 -23.42 10.27
N SER A 69 4.49 -23.15 11.16
CA SER A 69 4.25 -22.85 12.57
C SER A 69 5.26 -21.82 13.05
N TRP A 70 4.85 -20.96 14.00
CA TRP A 70 5.72 -19.92 14.55
C TRP A 70 6.90 -20.47 15.37
N GLY A 71 6.88 -21.75 15.75
CA GLY A 71 7.89 -22.34 16.61
C GLY A 71 7.73 -21.96 18.09
N GLN A 72 8.06 -22.91 18.97
CA GLN A 72 7.85 -22.79 20.42
C GLN A 72 8.72 -21.68 21.06
N VAL A 73 9.92 -21.45 20.50
CA VAL A 73 10.85 -20.43 20.99
C VAL A 73 10.29 -19.02 20.76
N LEU A 74 9.79 -18.73 19.56
CA LEU A 74 9.20 -17.41 19.27
C LEU A 74 7.91 -17.21 20.09
N GLY A 75 7.10 -18.26 20.26
CA GLY A 75 5.90 -18.19 21.10
C GLY A 75 6.22 -17.88 22.57
N SER A 76 7.30 -18.43 23.11
CA SER A 76 7.75 -18.18 24.49
C SER A 76 8.37 -16.79 24.64
N LEU A 77 9.15 -16.34 23.65
CA LEU A 77 9.72 -15.00 23.62
C LEU A 77 8.63 -13.91 23.50
N ALA A 78 7.53 -14.19 22.79
CA ALA A 78 6.42 -13.24 22.64
C ALA A 78 5.56 -13.11 23.92
N GLN A 79 5.52 -14.14 24.78
CA GLN A 79 4.75 -14.14 26.02
C GLN A 79 5.54 -13.62 27.24
N THR A 80 6.88 -13.65 27.17
CA THR A 80 7.75 -13.31 28.31
C THR A 80 8.53 -12.03 28.06
N ASN A 81 9.01 -11.39 29.13
CA ASN A 81 9.91 -10.24 29.01
C ASN A 81 11.30 -10.61 28.47
N ALA A 82 11.57 -11.89 28.16
CA ALA A 82 12.86 -12.36 27.66
C ALA A 82 13.25 -11.69 26.34
N ALA A 83 12.30 -11.43 25.43
CA ALA A 83 12.58 -10.68 24.20
C ALA A 83 13.13 -9.27 24.51
N SER A 84 12.49 -8.55 25.42
CA SER A 84 12.93 -7.21 25.84
C SER A 84 14.28 -7.21 26.54
N GLN A 85 14.60 -8.25 27.31
CA GLN A 85 15.88 -8.42 28.00
C GLN A 85 17.04 -8.74 27.02
N LEU A 86 16.73 -9.42 25.92
CA LEU A 86 17.69 -9.72 24.84
C LEU A 86 17.85 -8.57 23.84
N GLY A 87 17.17 -7.44 24.04
CA GLY A 87 17.13 -6.33 23.09
C GLY A 87 16.42 -6.68 21.77
N ILE A 88 15.67 -7.78 21.74
CA ILE A 88 14.86 -8.19 20.59
C ILE A 88 13.56 -7.37 20.65
N GLY A 89 13.20 -6.73 19.55
CA GLY A 89 11.97 -5.92 19.46
C GLY A 89 10.70 -6.72 19.79
N ASN A 90 9.62 -6.02 20.15
CA ASN A 90 8.37 -6.66 20.57
C ASN A 90 7.81 -7.62 19.50
N LEU A 91 7.76 -8.91 19.85
CA LEU A 91 7.03 -9.93 19.10
C LEU A 91 5.55 -9.88 19.50
N CYS A 92 4.65 -9.86 18.52
CA CYS A 92 3.22 -9.76 18.77
C CYS A 92 2.60 -11.14 18.97
N TYR A 93 2.43 -11.56 20.23
CA TYR A 93 1.81 -12.84 20.55
C TYR A 93 0.38 -12.95 19.99
N ASP A 94 -0.38 -11.85 19.97
CA ASP A 94 -1.76 -11.84 19.47
C ASP A 94 -1.88 -12.37 18.03
N ILE A 95 -0.98 -11.94 17.13
CA ILE A 95 -0.95 -12.42 15.74
C ILE A 95 -0.56 -13.90 15.70
N MET A 96 0.45 -14.29 16.48
CA MET A 96 0.98 -15.66 16.49
C MET A 96 -0.04 -16.67 17.03
N SER A 97 -0.93 -16.23 17.93
CA SER A 97 -1.99 -17.04 18.52
C SER A 97 -3.19 -17.23 17.60
N GLN A 98 -3.40 -16.33 16.62
CA GLN A 98 -4.63 -16.26 15.82
C GLN A 98 -4.45 -16.69 14.36
N TYR A 99 -3.21 -16.71 13.86
CA TYR A 99 -2.89 -16.94 12.45
C TYR A 99 -1.70 -17.88 12.30
N GLU A 100 -1.72 -18.69 11.25
CA GLU A 100 -0.53 -19.41 10.81
C GLU A 100 0.45 -18.47 10.08
N PRO A 101 1.77 -18.75 10.06
CA PRO A 101 2.74 -17.89 9.39
C PRO A 101 2.41 -17.56 7.93
N ILE A 102 2.02 -18.56 7.13
CA ILE A 102 1.64 -18.35 5.72
C ILE A 102 0.35 -17.54 5.61
N GLU A 103 -0.64 -17.79 6.48
CA GLU A 103 -1.89 -17.03 6.51
C GLU A 103 -1.62 -15.55 6.83
N ALA A 104 -0.84 -15.27 7.88
CA ALA A 104 -0.44 -13.92 8.27
C ALA A 104 0.36 -13.21 7.16
N MET A 105 1.21 -13.93 6.44
CA MET A 105 1.95 -13.38 5.30
C MET A 105 1.02 -12.95 4.17
N ILE A 106 0.04 -13.77 3.78
CA ILE A 106 -0.92 -13.41 2.73
C ILE A 106 -1.77 -12.21 3.17
N LEU A 107 -2.26 -12.24 4.41
CA LEU A 107 -3.11 -11.18 4.97
C LEU A 107 -2.37 -9.83 5.13
N THR A 108 -1.04 -9.83 5.18
CA THR A 108 -0.21 -8.60 5.23
C THR A 108 0.20 -8.12 3.85
N ILE A 109 0.50 -9.02 2.89
CA ILE A 109 0.90 -8.64 1.52
C ILE A 109 -0.26 -7.98 0.76
N LEU A 110 -1.48 -8.51 0.88
CA LEU A 110 -2.65 -7.98 0.20
C LEU A 110 -2.92 -6.49 0.51
N PRO A 111 -3.01 -6.04 1.77
CA PRO A 111 -3.20 -4.62 2.08
C PRO A 111 -1.98 -3.77 1.72
N ILE A 112 -0.75 -4.30 1.72
CA ILE A 112 0.43 -3.60 1.22
C ILE A 112 0.28 -3.32 -0.29
N TRP A 113 -0.13 -4.32 -1.06
CA TRP A 113 -0.36 -4.18 -2.49
C TRP A 113 -1.45 -3.14 -2.78
N LEU A 114 -2.62 -3.26 -2.16
CA LEU A 114 -3.73 -2.33 -2.36
C LEU A 114 -3.40 -0.90 -1.90
N ASN A 115 -2.67 -0.74 -0.78
CA ASN A 115 -2.20 0.59 -0.37
C ASN A 115 -1.21 1.19 -1.38
N SER A 116 -0.33 0.37 -1.96
CA SER A 116 0.60 0.83 -3.00
C SER A 116 -0.14 1.28 -4.26
N VAL A 117 -1.18 0.54 -4.66
CA VAL A 117 -2.09 0.94 -5.75
C VAL A 117 -2.80 2.24 -5.41
N LEU A 118 -3.33 2.39 -4.19
CA LEU A 118 -3.99 3.62 -3.75
C LEU A 118 -3.05 4.83 -3.86
N ILE A 119 -1.80 4.71 -3.41
CA ILE A 119 -0.80 5.78 -3.50
C ILE A 119 -0.49 6.12 -4.97
N GLY A 120 -0.33 5.11 -5.83
CA GLY A 120 -0.15 5.31 -7.27
C GLY A 120 -1.33 6.04 -7.91
N MET A 121 -2.56 5.64 -7.55
CA MET A 121 -3.80 6.26 -8.04
C MET A 121 -3.99 7.69 -7.54
N VAL A 122 -3.68 7.97 -6.27
CA VAL A 122 -3.68 9.33 -5.71
C VAL A 122 -2.70 10.19 -6.49
N ASN A 123 -1.45 9.74 -6.64
CA ASN A 123 -0.45 10.53 -7.34
C ASN A 123 -0.86 10.81 -8.80
N TYR A 124 -1.33 9.76 -9.50
CA TYR A 124 -1.83 9.87 -10.86
C TYR A 124 -3.00 10.86 -10.99
N THR A 125 -4.01 10.75 -10.13
CA THR A 125 -5.22 11.58 -10.18
C THR A 125 -4.87 13.05 -9.91
N PHE A 126 -4.14 13.33 -8.83
CA PHE A 126 -3.85 14.70 -8.44
C PHE A 126 -2.86 15.38 -9.39
N ASN A 127 -1.85 14.68 -9.92
CA ASN A 127 -1.00 15.25 -10.97
C ASN A 127 -1.73 15.44 -12.31
N LEU A 128 -2.79 14.66 -12.58
CA LEU A 128 -3.63 14.88 -13.75
C LEU A 128 -4.44 16.19 -13.65
N TYR A 129 -5.03 16.48 -12.49
CA TYR A 129 -5.87 17.67 -12.30
C TYR A 129 -5.11 18.93 -11.85
N GLY A 130 -4.00 18.75 -11.12
CA GLY A 130 -3.19 19.82 -10.59
C GLY A 130 -1.98 20.17 -11.46
N LYS A 131 -1.00 20.83 -10.84
CA LYS A 131 0.34 21.06 -11.40
C LYS A 131 1.23 19.85 -11.15
N ASN A 132 2.31 19.74 -11.93
CA ASN A 132 3.34 18.71 -11.73
C ASN A 132 3.82 18.74 -10.26
N GLY A 133 3.76 17.58 -9.59
CA GLY A 133 4.18 17.41 -8.19
C GLY A 133 3.06 17.54 -7.14
N SER A 134 1.87 18.01 -7.51
CA SER A 134 0.73 18.12 -6.56
C SER A 134 0.29 16.77 -5.99
N GLY A 135 0.27 15.72 -6.81
CA GLY A 135 -0.02 14.37 -6.39
C GLY A 135 1.03 13.79 -5.44
N ALA A 136 2.31 14.16 -5.60
CA ALA A 136 3.36 13.69 -4.71
C ALA A 136 3.14 14.26 -3.30
N VAL A 137 2.78 15.54 -3.20
CA VAL A 137 2.45 16.19 -1.92
C VAL A 137 1.27 15.50 -1.23
N VAL A 138 0.19 15.22 -1.98
CA VAL A 138 -1.00 14.55 -1.43
C VAL A 138 -0.68 13.11 -1.01
N SER A 139 0.12 12.38 -1.79
CA SER A 139 0.56 11.03 -1.45
C SER A 139 1.47 11.01 -0.21
N ILE A 140 2.34 12.02 -0.02
CA ILE A 140 3.14 12.17 1.21
C ILE A 140 2.21 12.40 2.40
N ALA A 141 1.24 13.31 2.28
CA ALA A 141 0.27 13.58 3.34
C ALA A 141 -0.52 12.31 3.70
N LEU A 142 -0.95 11.54 2.70
CA LEU A 142 -1.62 10.25 2.91
C LEU A 142 -0.70 9.23 3.59
N GLY A 143 0.57 9.14 3.18
CA GLY A 143 1.55 8.24 3.80
C GLY A 143 1.92 8.59 5.24
N LEU A 144 1.88 9.88 5.59
CA LEU A 144 2.10 10.40 6.95
C LEU A 144 0.82 10.44 7.80
N SER A 145 -0.35 10.13 7.21
CA SER A 145 -1.64 10.14 7.92
C SER A 145 -1.65 9.36 9.24
N PRO A 146 -0.93 8.23 9.44
CA PRO A 146 -0.88 7.58 10.74
C PRO A 146 -0.25 8.44 11.82
N LEU A 147 0.86 9.12 11.51
CA LEU A 147 1.56 9.96 12.48
C LEU A 147 0.71 11.16 12.84
N MET A 148 0.06 11.78 11.84
CA MET A 148 -0.83 12.91 12.06
C MET A 148 -2.03 12.49 12.92
N LEU A 149 -2.72 11.40 12.58
CA LEU A 149 -3.95 11.01 13.25
C LEU A 149 -3.73 10.37 14.62
N THR A 150 -2.65 9.61 14.82
CA THR A 150 -2.35 9.00 16.14
C THR A 150 -1.84 10.01 17.17
N LYS A 151 -1.26 11.14 16.73
CA LYS A 151 -0.77 12.21 17.62
C LYS A 151 -1.78 13.34 17.81
N LEU A 152 -2.58 13.67 16.79
CA LEU A 152 -3.50 14.82 16.82
C LEU A 152 -4.95 14.42 17.11
N ALA A 153 -5.32 13.16 16.89
CA ALA A 153 -6.67 12.64 17.10
C ALA A 153 -6.66 11.40 17.99
N SER A 154 -7.82 10.78 18.19
CA SER A 154 -7.92 9.51 18.92
C SER A 154 -7.30 8.36 18.10
N PRO A 155 -6.48 7.48 18.69
CA PRO A 155 -5.86 6.35 17.99
C PRO A 155 -6.91 5.42 17.36
N ARG A 156 -8.10 5.30 17.95
CA ARG A 156 -9.20 4.53 17.37
C ARG A 156 -9.62 5.07 16.01
N ILE A 157 -9.76 6.38 15.88
CA ILE A 157 -10.15 7.03 14.62
C ILE A 157 -9.08 6.79 13.55
N ALA A 158 -7.81 6.83 13.94
CA ALA A 158 -6.71 6.57 13.03
C ALA A 158 -6.83 5.17 12.39
N TYR A 159 -7.21 4.14 13.15
CA TYR A 159 -7.38 2.78 12.65
C TYR A 159 -8.46 2.64 11.57
N TYR A 160 -9.49 3.49 11.58
CA TYR A 160 -10.58 3.44 10.60
C TYR A 160 -10.37 4.34 9.38
N ILE A 161 -9.49 5.33 9.46
CA ILE A 161 -9.36 6.37 8.43
C ILE A 161 -8.03 6.33 7.71
N ALA A 162 -6.94 5.90 8.35
CA ALA A 162 -5.59 5.95 7.77
C ALA A 162 -5.25 4.66 7.00
N PRO A 163 -5.28 4.65 5.65
CA PRO A 163 -4.99 3.44 4.88
C PRO A 163 -3.62 2.80 5.19
N PRO A 164 -2.55 3.60 5.45
CA PRO A 164 -1.26 3.04 5.85
C PRO A 164 -1.26 2.16 7.10
N LEU A 165 -2.20 2.37 8.04
CA LEU A 165 -2.30 1.55 9.25
C LEU A 165 -2.85 0.16 8.93
N TRP A 166 -3.65 0.03 7.87
CA TRP A 166 -4.21 -1.25 7.43
C TRP A 166 -3.17 -2.22 6.87
N MET A 167 -1.94 -1.79 6.62
CA MET A 167 -0.86 -2.72 6.29
C MET A 167 -0.41 -3.57 7.48
N ASN A 168 -0.80 -3.19 8.71
CA ASN A 168 -0.44 -3.93 9.92
C ASN A 168 -1.64 -4.75 10.42
N LEU A 169 -1.47 -6.08 10.38
CA LEU A 169 -2.49 -7.05 10.78
C LEU A 169 -2.91 -6.90 12.25
N TYR A 170 -2.05 -6.35 13.11
CA TYR A 170 -2.36 -6.12 14.53
C TYR A 170 -3.62 -5.27 14.76
N TYR A 171 -3.90 -4.31 13.87
CA TYR A 171 -5.04 -3.40 14.03
C TYR A 171 -6.37 -3.99 13.53
N TYR A 172 -6.38 -5.24 13.06
CA TYR A 172 -7.60 -5.86 12.57
C TYR A 172 -8.38 -6.48 13.72
N SER A 173 -9.71 -6.45 13.61
CA SER A 173 -10.58 -7.25 14.48
C SER A 173 -10.92 -8.59 13.81
N LYS A 174 -10.68 -9.71 14.49
CA LYS A 174 -11.12 -11.06 14.12
C LYS A 174 -12.17 -11.53 15.12
N ASP A 175 -13.33 -11.96 14.64
CA ASP A 175 -14.41 -12.53 15.47
C ASP A 175 -14.86 -11.65 16.67
N GLY A 176 -14.83 -10.33 16.50
CA GLY A 176 -15.20 -9.36 17.54
C GLY A 176 -14.10 -9.04 18.54
N TYR A 177 -12.92 -9.67 18.43
CA TYR A 177 -11.74 -9.39 19.21
C TYR A 177 -10.74 -8.55 18.40
N GLY A 178 -10.36 -7.39 18.93
CA GLY A 178 -9.43 -6.45 18.29
C GLY A 178 -9.85 -4.98 18.48
N VAL A 179 -8.93 -4.05 18.23
CA VAL A 179 -9.11 -2.62 18.54
C VAL A 179 -9.52 -1.78 17.31
N GLY A 180 -9.42 -2.35 16.11
CA GLY A 180 -9.65 -1.63 14.86
C GLY A 180 -10.66 -2.30 13.92
N PRO A 181 -10.61 -1.99 12.62
CA PRO A 181 -11.64 -2.39 11.66
C PRO A 181 -11.63 -3.90 11.33
N SER A 182 -12.78 -4.38 10.85
CA SER A 182 -12.89 -5.72 10.29
C SER A 182 -12.18 -5.83 8.93
N PHE A 183 -11.81 -7.05 8.55
CA PHE A 183 -11.24 -7.34 7.22
C PHE A 183 -12.11 -6.80 6.08
N GLY A 184 -13.42 -7.02 6.14
CA GLY A 184 -14.37 -6.55 5.13
C GLY A 184 -14.40 -5.03 4.99
N TYR A 185 -14.31 -4.30 6.11
CA TYR A 185 -14.22 -2.84 6.08
C TYR A 185 -12.95 -2.39 5.37
N VAL A 186 -11.79 -2.92 5.75
CA VAL A 186 -10.49 -2.49 5.20
C VAL A 186 -10.43 -2.71 3.69
N TYR A 187 -10.70 -3.93 3.23
CA TYR A 187 -10.63 -4.24 1.80
C TYR A 187 -11.72 -3.53 1.01
N GLY A 188 -12.93 -3.42 1.57
CA GLY A 188 -14.04 -2.70 0.95
C GLY A 188 -13.73 -1.22 0.74
N VAL A 189 -13.19 -0.55 1.76
CA VAL A 189 -12.83 0.87 1.69
C VAL A 189 -11.64 1.09 0.73
N LEU A 190 -10.60 0.26 0.78
CA LEU A 190 -9.48 0.36 -0.17
C LEU A 190 -9.94 0.23 -1.62
N MET A 191 -10.70 -0.82 -1.92
CA MET A 191 -11.24 -1.06 -3.27
C MET A 191 -12.19 0.06 -3.70
N GLY A 192 -13.02 0.56 -2.78
CA GLY A 192 -13.91 1.70 -3.03
C GLY A 192 -13.15 2.97 -3.37
N LEU A 193 -12.13 3.33 -2.59
CA LEU A 193 -11.29 4.51 -2.84
C LEU A 193 -10.54 4.40 -4.17
N ILE A 194 -9.95 3.24 -4.47
CA ILE A 194 -9.27 2.97 -5.74
C ILE A 194 -10.25 3.11 -6.91
N ALA A 195 -11.45 2.53 -6.80
CA ALA A 195 -12.48 2.64 -7.84
C ALA A 195 -12.91 4.08 -8.08
N VAL A 196 -13.16 4.84 -7.01
CA VAL A 196 -13.52 6.27 -7.08
C VAL A 196 -12.41 7.08 -7.76
N LEU A 197 -11.15 6.90 -7.37
CA LEU A 197 -10.01 7.58 -8.00
C LEU A 197 -9.83 7.18 -9.47
N THR A 198 -10.10 5.92 -9.81
CA THR A 198 -10.05 5.42 -11.20
C THR A 198 -11.12 6.12 -12.05
N ILE A 199 -12.35 6.23 -11.54
CA ILE A 199 -13.44 6.94 -12.22
C ILE A 199 -13.09 8.41 -12.39
N PHE A 200 -12.61 9.08 -11.33
CA PHE A 200 -12.20 10.49 -11.42
C PHE A 200 -11.05 10.68 -12.41
N SER A 201 -10.04 9.82 -12.40
CA SER A 201 -8.93 9.88 -13.37
C SER A 201 -9.42 9.70 -14.80
N TYR A 202 -10.33 8.76 -15.03
CA TYR A 202 -10.91 8.52 -16.36
C TYR A 202 -11.69 9.72 -16.89
N LEU A 203 -12.49 10.36 -16.04
CA LEU A 203 -13.20 11.60 -16.37
C LEU A 203 -12.23 12.75 -16.67
N GLY A 204 -11.11 12.82 -15.97
CA GLY A 204 -10.09 13.85 -16.16
C GLY A 204 -9.42 13.76 -17.51
N ILE A 205 -9.04 12.55 -17.94
CA ILE A 205 -8.39 12.31 -19.25
C ILE A 205 -9.32 12.62 -20.42
N ARG A 206 -10.64 12.46 -20.23
CA ARG A 206 -11.62 12.83 -21.25
C ARG A 206 -11.74 14.34 -21.44
N ARG A 207 -11.56 15.11 -20.35
CA ARG A 207 -11.74 16.57 -20.35
C ARG A 207 -10.45 17.35 -20.61
N LYS A 208 -9.29 16.78 -20.26
CA LYS A 208 -8.01 17.45 -20.43
C LYS A 208 -7.58 17.39 -21.88
N ASP A 209 -7.32 18.54 -22.48
CA ASP A 209 -6.53 18.61 -23.70
C ASP A 209 -5.11 18.23 -23.33
N LEU A 210 -4.73 17.02 -23.73
CA LEU A 210 -3.36 16.54 -23.70
C LEU A 210 -2.64 17.28 -24.83
N ASN A 211 -2.50 18.60 -24.70
CA ASN A 211 -1.72 19.42 -25.61
C ASN A 211 -0.31 18.88 -25.52
N MET A 212 0.09 18.23 -26.60
CA MET A 212 1.45 17.83 -26.88
C MET A 212 2.29 19.08 -26.63
N VAL A 213 3.21 19.00 -25.68
CA VAL A 213 4.28 19.97 -25.61
C VAL A 213 5.04 19.79 -26.93
N GLU A 214 4.76 20.67 -27.90
CA GLU A 214 5.72 21.01 -28.94
C GLU A 214 6.91 21.63 -28.20
N GLU A 215 7.80 20.79 -27.69
CA GLU A 215 9.16 21.19 -27.35
C GLU A 215 9.86 21.40 -28.70
N ILE A 216 9.87 22.66 -29.12
CA ILE A 216 10.79 23.23 -30.12
C ILE A 216 12.20 23.20 -29.54
#